data_AF-A0A4P9VVX8-F1
#
_entry.id   AF-A0A4P9VVX8-F1
#
_cell.length_a   1.000
_cell.length_b   1.000
_cell.length_c   1.000
_cell.angle_alpha   90.00
_cell.angle_beta   90.00
_cell.angle_gamma   90.00
#
_symmetry.space_group_name_H-M   'P 1'
#
loop_
_entity.id
_entity.type
_entity.pdbx_description
1 polymer ?
#
loop_
_entity_poly.entity_id
_entity_poly.type
_entity_poly.pdbx_seq_one_letter_code
_entity_poly.pdbx_strand_id
1 'polypeptide(L)' 'MLAYVETIQRQERKHGVETLAHQKWSGAEYYDNLIKTVQGGVASTAAMGAGVTETQFAAKK' A
#
# COMPACT_ATOMS: atom_id res chain seq x y z
N MET A 1 -1.60 -18.15 -11.84
CA MET A 1 -1.09 -16.91 -11.21
C MET A 1 0.35 -16.56 -11.57
N LEU A 2 1.23 -17.52 -11.93
CA LEU A 2 2.62 -17.22 -12.30
C LEU A 2 2.75 -16.20 -13.44
N ALA A 3 1.95 -16.36 -14.52
CA ALA A 3 1.95 -15.42 -15.64
C ALA A 3 1.69 -13.97 -15.19
N TYR A 4 0.69 -13.72 -14.34
CA TYR A 4 0.40 -12.38 -13.81
C TYR A 4 1.58 -11.79 -13.02
N VAL A 5 2.22 -12.61 -12.18
CA VAL A 5 3.38 -12.19 -11.39
C VAL A 5 4.54 -11.80 -12.33
N GLU A 6 4.78 -12.59 -13.37
CA GLU A 6 5.91 -12.37 -14.29
C GLU A 6 5.68 -11.22 -15.27
N THR A 7 4.50 -11.15 -15.88
CA THR A 7 4.22 -10.20 -16.96
C THR A 7 3.71 -8.86 -16.46
N ILE A 8 3.03 -8.83 -15.29
CA ILE A 8 2.45 -7.60 -14.74
C ILE A 8 3.22 -7.18 -13.48
N GLN A 9 3.11 -7.92 -12.38
CA GLN A 9 3.57 -7.47 -11.06
C GLN A 9 5.09 -7.16 -11.02
N ARG A 10 5.91 -8.03 -11.64
CA ARG A 10 7.37 -7.81 -11.72
C ARG A 10 7.73 -6.65 -12.64
N GLN A 11 6.97 -6.43 -13.72
CA GLN A 11 7.19 -5.28 -14.61
C GLN A 11 6.81 -3.98 -13.93
N GLU A 12 5.67 -3.94 -13.24
CA GLU A 12 5.27 -2.77 -12.42
C GLU A 12 6.34 -2.44 -11.38
N ARG A 13 6.90 -3.44 -10.69
CA ARG A 13 8.01 -3.25 -9.75
C ARG A 13 9.27 -2.74 -10.41
N LYS A 14 9.64 -3.28 -11.58
CA LYS A 14 10.84 -2.87 -12.34
C LYS A 14 10.75 -1.42 -12.82
N HIS A 15 9.55 -1.00 -13.24
CA HIS A 15 9.30 0.33 -13.79
C HIS A 15 8.83 1.35 -12.75
N GLY A 16 8.69 0.95 -11.48
CA GLY A 16 8.25 1.85 -10.41
C GLY A 16 6.81 2.33 -10.58
N VAL A 17 5.94 1.50 -11.14
CA VAL A 17 4.54 1.86 -11.36
C VAL A 17 3.81 1.88 -10.02
N GLU A 18 3.14 2.99 -9.73
CA GLU A 18 2.48 3.22 -8.43
C GLU A 18 1.32 2.25 -8.15
N THR A 19 0.70 1.70 -9.20
CA THR A 19 -0.40 0.72 -9.07
C THR A 19 0.02 -0.59 -8.41
N LEU A 20 1.31 -0.92 -8.41
CA LEU A 20 1.84 -2.06 -7.65
C LEU A 20 1.47 -1.94 -6.17
N ALA A 21 1.55 -0.71 -5.66
CA ALA A 21 1.17 -0.35 -4.31
C ALA A 21 -0.29 0.14 -4.24
N HIS A 22 -1.21 -0.73 -4.63
CA HIS A 22 -2.63 -0.39 -4.83
C HIS A 22 -3.32 0.23 -3.59
N GLN A 23 -2.95 -0.16 -2.36
CA GLN A 23 -3.56 0.40 -1.15
C GLN A 23 -3.16 1.87 -1.00
N LYS A 24 -1.88 2.16 -1.24
CA LYS A 24 -1.38 3.54 -1.23
C LYS A 24 -1.93 4.34 -2.39
N TRP A 25 -1.89 3.79 -3.61
CA TRP A 25 -2.38 4.44 -4.84
C TRP A 25 -3.87 4.79 -4.75
N SER A 26 -4.69 3.94 -4.12
CA SER A 26 -6.12 4.21 -3.88
C SER A 26 -6.40 5.22 -2.77
N GLY A 27 -5.38 5.77 -2.12
CA GLY A 27 -5.52 6.81 -1.10
C GLY A 27 -5.84 6.28 0.31
N ALA A 28 -5.49 5.03 0.64
CA ALA A 28 -5.73 4.50 1.98
C ALA A 28 -5.03 5.33 3.08
N GLU A 29 -3.81 5.82 2.84
CA GLU A 29 -3.10 6.72 3.78
C GLU A 29 -3.84 8.05 3.97
N TYR A 30 -4.43 8.58 2.90
CA TYR A 30 -5.18 9.84 2.95
C TYR A 30 -6.42 9.70 3.85
N TYR A 31 -7.18 8.63 3.67
CA TYR A 31 -8.34 8.34 4.50
C TYR A 31 -7.96 8.04 5.96
N ASP A 32 -6.89 7.27 6.19
CA ASP A 32 -6.39 7.02 7.54
C ASP A 32 -6.02 8.32 8.26
N ASN A 33 -5.40 9.28 7.55
CA ASN A 33 -5.06 10.58 8.13
C ASN A 33 -6.30 11.42 8.44
N LEU A 34 -7.33 11.36 7.59
CA LEU A 34 -8.61 12.01 7.86
C LEU A 34 -9.28 11.43 9.12
N ILE A 35 -9.31 10.10 9.24
CA ILE A 35 -9.87 9.40 10.41
C ILE A 35 -9.10 9.78 11.68
N LYS A 36 -7.75 9.73 11.65
CA LYS A 36 -6.91 10.12 12.78
C LYS A 36 -7.13 11.57 13.19
N THR A 37 -7.35 12.48 12.23
CA THR A 37 -7.64 13.89 12.52
C THR A 37 -8.89 14.04 13.38
N VAL A 38 -9.95 13.26 13.10
CA VAL A 38 -11.19 13.26 13.88
C VAL A 38 -11.03 12.53 15.23
N GLN A 39 -10.21 11.49 15.29
CA GLN A 39 -10.05 10.63 16.46
C GLN A 39 -8.91 11.06 17.42
N GLY A 40 -8.44 12.31 17.34
CA GLY A 40 -7.40 12.81 18.26
C GLY A 40 -6.01 12.23 18.00
N GLY A 41 -5.72 11.84 16.76
CA GLY A 41 -4.41 11.40 16.29
C GLY A 41 -4.20 9.88 16.27
N VAL A 42 -5.14 9.09 16.78
CA VAL A 42 -5.03 7.63 16.86
C VAL A 42 -6.23 6.93 16.21
N ALA A 43 -5.97 5.82 15.52
CA ALA A 43 -7.00 4.97 14.92
C ALA A 43 -6.58 3.50 15.03
N SER A 44 -7.34 2.69 15.78
CA SER A 44 -7.07 1.25 15.94
C SER A 44 -7.42 0.43 14.70
N THR A 45 -8.22 1.01 13.79
CA THR A 45 -8.70 0.38 12.55
C THR A 45 -8.08 1.02 11.30
N ALA A 46 -6.88 1.60 11.42
CA ALA A 46 -6.17 2.20 10.28
C ALA A 46 -5.85 1.13 9.22
N ALA A 47 -6.17 1.41 7.96
CA ALA A 47 -5.97 0.49 6.85
C ALA A 47 -4.48 0.24 6.57
N MET A 48 -3.64 1.26 6.76
CA MET A 48 -2.19 1.24 6.56
C MET A 48 -1.42 0.88 7.85
N GLY A 49 -2.05 0.05 8.71
CA GLY A 49 -1.50 -0.42 9.97
C GLY A 49 -0.56 -1.64 9.85
N ALA A 50 -0.35 -2.32 10.98
CA ALA A 50 0.45 -3.54 11.03
C ALA A 50 -0.17 -4.64 10.16
N GLY A 51 0.66 -5.32 9.36
CA GLY A 51 0.21 -6.40 8.46
C GLY A 51 -0.33 -5.93 7.11
N VAL A 52 -0.23 -4.63 6.79
CA VAL A 52 -0.58 -4.10 5.46
C VAL A 52 0.25 -4.79 4.36
N THR A 53 -0.38 -5.05 3.22
CA THR A 53 0.23 -5.83 2.14
C THR A 53 1.38 -5.09 1.47
N GLU A 54 1.39 -3.75 1.53
CA GLU A 54 2.42 -2.91 0.93
C GLU A 54 3.84 -3.17 1.48
N THR A 55 3.93 -3.73 2.68
CA THR A 55 5.22 -4.12 3.30
C THR A 55 6.03 -5.10 2.44
N GLN A 56 5.37 -5.92 1.61
CA GLN A 56 6.01 -6.88 0.71
C GLN A 56 6.71 -6.21 -0.49
N PHE A 57 6.35 -4.98 -0.82
CA PHE A 57 6.87 -4.23 -1.96
C PHE A 57 7.97 -3.23 -1.59
N ALA A 58 8.22 -3.02 -0.30
CA ALA A 58 9.32 -2.20 0.18
C ALA A 58 10.67 -2.69 -0.40
N ALA A 59 11.58 -1.74 -0.68
CA ALA A 59 12.95 -2.08 -1.02
C ALA A 59 13.60 -2.80 0.17
N LYS A 60 14.27 -3.94 -0.10
CA LYS A 60 15.16 -4.52 0.91
C LYS A 60 16.28 -3.51 1.16
N LYS A 61 16.38 -3.03 2.40
CA LYS A 61 17.53 -2.26 2.88
C LYS A 61 18.78 -3.13 2.84
#